data_AF-A0A5F2GDU8-F1
#
_entry.id   AF-A0A5F2GDU8-F1
#
_cell.length_a   1.000
_cell.length_b   1.000
_cell.length_c   1.000
_cell.angle_alpha   90.00
_cell.angle_beta   90.00
_cell.angle_gamma   90.00
#
_symmetry.space_group_name_H-M   'P 1'
#
loop_
_entity.id
_entity.type
_entity.pdbx_description
1 polymer ?
#
loop_
_entity_poly.entity_id
_entity_poly.type
_entity_poly.pdbx_seq_one_letter_code
_entity_poly.pdbx_strand_id
1 'polypeptide(L)'
;MRYILTEGRLDAPADSAIVDGLSARLGIELPRDYTDFLKEHNGGEGFVHDNYIVFFKAEELADFNREYEVEKYAPGILLFASSGGGEGYGFDTEDPAMPIVRVPFIGMDRESAETIARDLADLFSWLAE
;
A
#
# COMPACT_ATOMS: atom_id res chain seq x y z
N MET A 1 -12.20 -10.91 4.75
CA MET A 1 -11.87 -11.31 3.36
C MET A 1 -10.66 -12.25 3.44
N ARG A 2 -10.38 -13.12 2.45
CA ARG A 2 -9.07 -13.80 2.38
C ARG A 2 -8.24 -13.13 1.30
N TYR A 3 -7.05 -12.68 1.66
CA TYR A 3 -6.06 -12.15 0.73
C TYR A 3 -5.31 -13.34 0.12
N ILE A 4 -5.45 -13.54 -1.19
CA ILE A 4 -4.90 -14.72 -1.88
C ILE A 4 -3.99 -14.23 -3.00
N LEU A 5 -2.76 -14.76 -2.99
CA LEU A 5 -1.83 -14.67 -4.10
C LEU A 5 -1.92 -15.98 -4.91
N THR A 6 -2.01 -15.89 -6.23
CA THR A 6 -1.98 -17.06 -7.14
C THR A 6 -0.59 -17.71 -7.15
N GLU A 7 0.46 -16.90 -7.02
CA GLU A 7 1.84 -17.32 -6.81
C GLU A 7 2.51 -16.35 -5.82
N GLY A 8 3.47 -16.82 -5.02
CA GLY A 8 4.18 -16.00 -4.04
C GLY A 8 3.72 -16.27 -2.60
N ARG A 9 3.97 -15.32 -1.70
CA ARG A 9 3.72 -15.49 -0.27
C ARG A 9 3.54 -14.16 0.46
N LEU A 10 2.47 -14.09 1.27
CA LEU A 10 2.31 -13.08 2.31
C LEU A 10 3.16 -13.44 3.53
N ASP A 11 3.83 -12.45 4.09
CA ASP A 11 4.75 -12.66 5.21
C ASP A 11 4.00 -12.95 6.52
N ALA A 12 4.76 -13.33 7.55
CA ALA A 12 4.21 -13.52 8.89
C ALA A 12 3.65 -12.18 9.44
N PRO A 13 2.72 -12.24 10.40
CA PRO A 13 2.20 -11.07 11.11
C PRO A 13 3.27 -10.08 11.56
N ALA A 14 2.95 -8.79 11.49
CA ALA A 14 3.78 -7.75 12.09
C ALA A 14 3.71 -7.82 13.62
N ASP A 15 4.72 -7.28 14.30
CA ASP A 15 4.61 -7.01 15.73
C ASP A 15 3.47 -6.00 15.94
N SER A 16 2.51 -6.34 16.80
CA SER A 16 1.34 -5.49 17.06
C SER A 16 1.75 -4.10 17.54
N ALA A 17 2.84 -3.98 18.32
CA ALA A 17 3.33 -2.69 18.79
C ALA A 17 3.82 -1.80 17.63
N ILE A 18 4.37 -2.40 16.56
CA ILE A 18 4.77 -1.66 15.36
C ILE A 18 3.54 -1.14 14.63
N VAL A 19 2.51 -1.98 14.44
CA VAL A 19 1.28 -1.59 13.74
C VAL A 19 0.49 -0.55 14.55
N ASP A 20 0.36 -0.74 15.87
CA ASP A 20 -0.37 0.18 16.75
C ASP A 20 0.30 1.57 16.83
N GLY A 21 1.62 1.63 16.66
CA GLY A 21 2.38 2.88 16.60
C GLY A 21 2.48 3.51 15.21
N LEU A 22 1.98 2.83 14.16
CA LEU A 22 2.26 3.19 12.78
C LEU A 22 1.63 4.53 12.38
N SER A 23 0.37 4.76 12.75
CA SER A 23 -0.33 6.02 12.48
C SER A 23 0.39 7.22 13.13
N ALA A 24 0.87 7.06 14.36
CA ALA A 24 1.64 8.10 15.04
C ALA A 24 2.99 8.37 14.35
N ARG A 25 3.67 7.33 13.84
CA ARG A 25 4.95 7.46 13.12
C ARG A 25 4.80 8.14 11.76
N LEU A 26 3.70 7.87 11.06
CA LEU A 26 3.40 8.43 9.74
C LEU A 26 2.69 9.79 9.83
N GLY A 27 2.12 10.13 10.98
CA GLY A 27 1.33 11.35 11.17
C GLY A 27 -0.06 11.29 10.51
N ILE A 28 -0.56 10.08 10.19
CA ILE A 28 -1.79 9.85 9.43
C ILE A 28 -2.54 8.68 10.06
N GLU A 29 -3.86 8.81 10.25
CA GLU A 29 -4.73 7.72 10.69
C GLU A 29 -4.92 6.73 9.54
N LEU A 30 -4.51 5.46 9.73
CA LEU A 30 -4.55 4.47 8.65
C LEU A 30 -5.90 3.74 8.60
N PRO A 31 -6.33 3.28 7.41
CA PRO A 31 -7.52 2.44 7.29
C PRO A 31 -7.42 1.18 8.14
N ARG A 32 -8.51 0.85 8.83
CA ARG A 32 -8.56 -0.28 9.77
C ARG A 32 -8.26 -1.61 9.08
N ASP A 33 -8.80 -1.82 7.89
CA ASP A 33 -8.56 -3.01 7.07
C ASP A 33 -7.08 -3.18 6.70
N TYR A 34 -6.36 -2.08 6.44
CA TYR A 34 -4.92 -2.11 6.20
C TYR A 34 -4.12 -2.47 7.46
N THR A 35 -4.48 -1.89 8.62
CA THR A 35 -3.82 -2.27 9.89
C THR A 35 -4.14 -3.71 10.32
N ASP A 36 -5.36 -4.18 10.07
CA ASP A 36 -5.75 -5.58 10.28
C ASP A 36 -4.95 -6.50 9.33
N PHE A 37 -4.76 -6.11 8.06
CA PHE A 37 -3.90 -6.82 7.12
C PHE A 37 -2.47 -6.94 7.63
N LEU A 38 -1.83 -5.86 8.09
CA LEU A 38 -0.47 -5.91 8.63
C LEU A 38 -0.34 -6.82 9.87
N LYS A 39 -1.38 -6.89 10.70
CA LYS A 39 -1.45 -7.77 11.87
C LYS A 39 -1.62 -9.24 11.50
N GLU A 40 -2.01 -9.56 10.27
CA GLU A 40 -2.08 -10.92 9.74
C GLU A 40 -0.88 -11.23 8.81
N HIS A 41 -0.40 -10.22 8.09
CA HIS A 41 0.55 -10.30 6.98
C HIS A 41 1.42 -9.03 6.91
N ASN A 42 2.64 -9.05 7.44
CA ASN A 42 3.55 -7.90 7.38
C ASN A 42 4.22 -7.78 6.01
N GLY A 43 3.44 -7.36 5.01
CA GLY A 43 3.90 -7.31 3.63
C GLY A 43 3.94 -8.68 2.97
N GLY A 44 4.87 -8.84 2.04
CA GLY A 44 5.01 -10.02 1.20
C GLY A 44 4.81 -9.68 -0.27
N GLU A 45 5.01 -10.66 -1.13
CA GLU A 45 5.01 -10.44 -2.58
C GLU A 45 4.50 -11.64 -3.35
N GLY A 46 3.98 -11.36 -4.53
CA GLY A 46 3.50 -12.39 -5.43
C GLY A 46 2.55 -11.86 -6.49
N PHE A 47 1.90 -12.79 -7.16
CA PHE A 47 0.92 -12.52 -8.18
C PHE A 47 -0.49 -12.61 -7.63
N VAL A 48 -1.35 -11.70 -8.06
CA VAL A 48 -2.80 -11.86 -8.06
C VAL A 48 -3.19 -12.00 -9.53
N HIS A 49 -3.53 -13.22 -9.96
CA HIS A 49 -3.65 -13.56 -11.39
C HIS A 49 -2.39 -13.16 -12.17
N ASP A 50 -2.50 -12.22 -13.10
CA ASP A 50 -1.40 -11.77 -13.96
C ASP A 50 -0.69 -10.52 -13.40
N ASN A 51 -1.18 -9.95 -12.30
CA ASN A 51 -0.66 -8.72 -11.70
C ASN A 51 0.29 -9.03 -10.54
N TYR A 52 1.55 -8.58 -10.64
CA TYR A 52 2.52 -8.70 -9.55
C TYR A 52 2.34 -7.56 -8.54
N ILE A 53 2.47 -7.87 -7.26
CA ILE A 53 2.44 -6.89 -6.18
C ILE A 53 3.45 -7.23 -5.09
N VAL A 54 4.11 -6.20 -4.58
CA VAL A 54 5.01 -6.21 -3.43
C VAL A 54 4.43 -5.30 -2.37
N PHE A 55 3.96 -5.86 -1.27
CA PHE A 55 3.49 -5.10 -0.11
C PHE A 55 4.68 -4.76 0.80
N PHE A 56 4.82 -3.49 1.15
CA PHE A 56 5.87 -3.02 2.04
C PHE A 56 5.58 -3.45 3.49
N LYS A 57 6.64 -3.69 4.25
CA LYS A 57 6.48 -3.97 5.69
C LYS A 57 6.09 -2.70 6.44
N ALA A 58 5.37 -2.86 7.53
CA ALA A 58 4.93 -1.77 8.40
C ALA A 58 6.11 -0.87 8.83
N GLU A 59 7.24 -1.47 9.18
CA GLU A 59 8.43 -0.76 9.60
C GLU A 59 9.14 0.01 8.47
N GLU A 60 8.94 -0.38 7.21
CA GLU A 60 9.59 0.17 6.02
C GLU A 60 8.79 1.31 5.37
N LEU A 61 7.50 1.46 5.69
CA LEU A 61 6.62 2.45 5.04
C LEU A 61 7.18 3.88 5.08
N ALA A 62 7.65 4.32 6.26
CA ALA A 62 8.21 5.66 6.42
C ALA A 62 9.50 5.85 5.62
N ASP A 63 10.31 4.80 5.52
CA ASP A 63 11.58 4.85 4.80
C ASP A 63 11.35 4.85 3.29
N PHE A 64 10.50 3.97 2.77
CA PHE A 64 10.17 3.96 1.33
C PHE A 64 9.50 5.26 0.88
N ASN A 65 8.52 5.79 1.61
CA ASN A 65 7.88 7.05 1.22
C ASN A 65 8.86 8.24 1.22
N ARG A 66 9.86 8.22 2.11
CA ARG A 66 10.93 9.21 2.12
C ARG A 66 11.92 9.01 0.96
N GLU A 67 12.33 7.77 0.70
CA GLU A 67 13.32 7.44 -0.34
C GLU A 67 12.78 7.66 -1.76
N TYR A 68 11.50 7.37 -1.99
CA TYR A 68 10.81 7.71 -3.24
C TYR A 68 10.44 9.20 -3.35
N GLU A 69 10.75 10.01 -2.34
CA GLU A 69 10.40 11.43 -2.25
C GLU A 69 8.90 11.67 -2.52
N VAL A 70 8.01 10.79 -2.03
CA VAL A 70 6.58 10.81 -2.38
C VAL A 70 5.94 12.15 -2.03
N GLU A 71 6.23 12.69 -0.85
CA GLU A 71 5.68 13.99 -0.43
C GLU A 71 6.07 15.16 -1.35
N LYS A 72 7.21 15.07 -2.04
CA LYS A 72 7.66 16.10 -2.99
C LYS A 72 6.98 15.95 -4.35
N TYR A 73 6.75 14.72 -4.79
CA TYR A 73 6.29 14.42 -6.16
C TYR A 73 4.77 14.19 -6.22
N ALA A 74 4.23 13.40 -5.30
CA ALA A 74 2.80 13.14 -5.15
C ALA A 74 2.37 13.44 -3.70
N PRO A 75 2.36 14.72 -3.27
CA PRO A 75 1.98 15.11 -1.91
C PRO A 75 0.61 14.55 -1.51
N GLY A 76 0.46 14.12 -0.27
CA GLY A 76 -0.80 13.52 0.19
C GLY A 76 -1.07 12.11 -0.35
N ILE A 77 -0.09 11.45 -0.98
CA ILE A 77 -0.11 10.01 -1.22
C ILE A 77 0.80 9.31 -0.22
N LEU A 78 0.32 8.22 0.37
CA LEU A 78 1.11 7.32 1.20
C LEU A 78 1.22 5.94 0.52
N LEU A 79 2.38 5.63 -0.04
CA LEU A 79 2.64 4.33 -0.67
C LEU A 79 2.72 3.21 0.35
N PHE A 80 2.12 2.06 0.04
CA PHE A 80 2.19 0.85 0.84
C PHE A 80 2.52 -0.41 0.03
N ALA A 81 2.52 -0.33 -1.30
CA ALA A 81 2.89 -1.43 -2.17
C ALA A 81 3.44 -0.93 -3.52
N SER A 82 3.94 -1.85 -4.33
CA SER A 82 4.41 -1.61 -5.69
C SER A 82 4.09 -2.79 -6.61
N SER A 83 4.00 -2.55 -7.92
CA SER A 83 3.93 -3.61 -8.92
C SER A 83 5.25 -4.37 -9.14
N GLY A 84 6.29 -4.10 -8.32
CA GLY A 84 7.65 -4.61 -8.52
C GLY A 84 8.35 -4.03 -9.76
N GLY A 85 7.71 -3.05 -10.40
CA GLY A 85 8.16 -2.41 -11.63
C GLY A 85 7.90 -0.91 -11.60
N GLY A 86 7.10 -0.41 -12.54
CA GLY A 86 6.94 1.03 -12.80
C GLY A 86 5.89 1.75 -11.93
N GLU A 87 5.16 1.04 -11.08
CA GLU A 87 4.00 1.59 -10.37
C GLU A 87 4.07 1.37 -8.87
N GLY A 88 3.61 2.37 -8.12
CA GLY A 88 3.34 2.32 -6.68
C GLY A 88 1.84 2.32 -6.41
N TYR A 89 1.45 1.64 -5.36
CA TYR A 89 0.09 1.68 -4.81
C TYR A 89 0.12 2.35 -3.45
N GLY A 90 -0.82 3.26 -3.22
CA GLY A 90 -0.87 4.07 -1.99
C GLY A 90 -2.27 4.50 -1.62
N PHE A 91 -2.40 5.10 -0.44
CA PHE A 91 -3.63 5.76 -0.01
C PHE A 91 -3.60 7.24 -0.41
N ASP A 92 -4.72 7.75 -0.90
CA ASP A 92 -4.94 9.20 -0.98
C ASP A 92 -5.32 9.74 0.39
N THR A 93 -4.39 10.44 1.05
CA THR A 93 -4.55 10.91 2.43
C THR A 93 -5.23 12.27 2.51
N GLU A 94 -5.51 12.93 1.38
CA GLU A 94 -6.30 14.16 1.35
C GLU A 94 -7.81 13.86 1.32
N ASP A 95 -8.20 12.67 0.87
CA ASP A 95 -9.59 12.20 0.96
C ASP A 95 -9.83 11.48 2.30
N PRO A 96 -10.84 11.89 3.09
CA PRO A 96 -11.20 11.22 4.35
C PRO A 96 -11.54 9.73 4.22
N ALA A 97 -11.96 9.27 3.03
CA ALA A 97 -12.22 7.86 2.76
C ALA A 97 -10.94 7.04 2.52
N MET A 98 -9.81 7.71 2.28
CA MET A 98 -8.51 7.09 1.96
C MET A 98 -8.59 5.99 0.88
N PRO A 99 -9.11 6.30 -0.32
CA PRO A 99 -9.13 5.34 -1.40
C PRO A 99 -7.70 4.95 -1.80
N ILE A 100 -7.57 3.76 -2.37
CA ILE A 100 -6.31 3.25 -2.89
C ILE A 100 -6.12 3.77 -4.31
N VAL A 101 -4.97 4.41 -4.53
CA VAL A 101 -4.52 4.91 -5.81
C VAL A 101 -3.34 4.12 -6.34
N ARG A 102 -3.18 4.16 -7.66
CA ARG A 102 -1.97 3.81 -8.38
C ARG A 102 -1.26 5.09 -8.82
N VAL A 103 0.06 5.12 -8.74
CA VAL A 103 0.89 6.22 -9.26
C VAL A 103 2.13 5.66 -9.99
N PRO A 104 2.54 6.22 -11.15
CA PRO A 104 3.79 5.84 -11.79
C PRO A 104 5.00 6.32 -10.98
N PHE A 105 6.05 5.49 -10.90
CA PHE A 105 7.33 5.91 -10.31
C PHE A 105 8.13 6.85 -11.22
N ILE A 106 8.07 6.63 -12.53
CA ILE A 106 8.74 7.50 -13.49
C ILE A 106 7.82 8.67 -13.80
N GLY A 107 8.28 9.89 -13.47
CA GLY A 107 7.46 11.09 -13.62
C GLY A 107 6.35 11.18 -12.58
N MET A 108 6.51 10.54 -11.42
CA MET A 108 5.58 10.59 -10.29
C MET A 108 5.07 12.01 -10.09
N ASP A 109 3.74 12.13 -10.11
CA ASP A 109 3.03 13.38 -9.88
C ASP A 109 1.65 13.11 -9.29
N ARG A 110 1.15 14.00 -8.44
CA ARG A 110 -0.18 13.86 -7.83
C ARG A 110 -1.27 13.78 -8.91
N GLU A 111 -1.21 14.57 -9.98
CA GLU A 111 -2.24 14.58 -11.02
C GLU A 111 -2.28 13.27 -11.82
N SER A 112 -1.21 12.47 -11.75
CA SER A 112 -1.14 11.13 -12.35
C SER A 112 -1.66 10.01 -11.46
N ALA A 113 -2.06 10.31 -10.22
CA ALA A 113 -2.62 9.31 -9.32
C ALA A 113 -4.03 8.90 -9.76
N GLU A 114 -4.24 7.60 -9.96
CA GLU A 114 -5.51 7.03 -10.39
C GLU A 114 -6.14 6.24 -9.24
N THR A 115 -7.36 6.59 -8.83
CA THR A 115 -8.13 5.77 -7.87
C THR A 115 -8.51 4.44 -8.51
N ILE A 116 -8.06 3.33 -7.90
CA ILE A 116 -8.29 1.97 -8.41
C ILE A 116 -9.14 1.11 -7.48
N ALA A 117 -9.19 1.45 -6.19
CA ALA A 117 -9.88 0.66 -5.18
C ALA A 117 -10.31 1.51 -3.99
N ARG A 118 -11.38 1.09 -3.31
CA ARG A 118 -11.89 1.78 -2.10
C ARG A 118 -11.23 1.29 -0.81
N ASP A 119 -10.78 0.05 -0.80
CA ASP A 119 -10.19 -0.64 0.36
C ASP A 119 -9.31 -1.80 -0.13
N LEU A 120 -8.61 -2.49 0.78
CA LEU A 120 -7.73 -3.59 0.39
C LEU A 120 -8.47 -4.73 -0.30
N ALA A 121 -9.72 -5.01 0.06
CA ALA A 121 -10.46 -6.11 -0.57
C ALA A 121 -10.84 -5.77 -2.01
N ASP A 122 -11.21 -4.51 -2.26
CA ASP A 122 -11.45 -3.96 -3.58
C ASP A 122 -10.15 -3.97 -4.41
N LEU A 123 -8.99 -3.68 -3.80
CA LEU A 123 -7.68 -3.77 -4.48
C LEU A 123 -7.38 -5.19 -4.96
N PHE A 124 -7.57 -6.21 -4.11
CA PHE A 124 -7.37 -7.60 -4.53
C PHE A 124 -8.35 -8.03 -5.63
N SER A 125 -9.55 -7.44 -5.66
CA SER A 125 -10.52 -7.70 -6.74
C SER A 125 -10.07 -7.03 -8.03
N TRP A 126 -9.62 -5.77 -7.96
CA TRP A 126 -9.07 -5.02 -9.10
C TRP A 126 -7.83 -5.69 -9.70
N LEU A 127 -6.91 -6.20 -8.86
CA LEU A 127 -5.72 -6.94 -9.31
C LEU A 127 -6.06 -8.31 -9.91
N ALA A 128 -7.26 -8.84 -9.68
CA ALA A 128 -7.67 -10.13 -10.20
C ALA A 128 -8.36 -10.05 -11.58
N GLU A 129 -8.63 -8.84 -12.07
CA GLU A 129 -9.14 -8.57 -13.42
C GLU A 129 -8.03 -8.52 -14.47
#